data_AF-A0A660MDL2-F1
#
_entry.id   AF-A0A660MDL2-F1
#
_cell.length_a   1.000
_cell.length_b   1.000
_cell.length_c   1.000
_cell.angle_alpha   90.00
_cell.angle_beta   90.00
_cell.angle_gamma   90.00
#
_symmetry.space_group_name_H-M   'P 1'
#
loop_
_entity.id
_entity.type
_entity.pdbx_description
1 polymer ?
#
loop_
_entity_poly.entity_id
_entity_poly.type
_entity_poly.pdbx_seq_one_letter_code
_entity_poly.pdbx_strand_id
1 'polypeptide(L)'
;AEDPVRLSLTNSTLYQYDADGAQVSVLHSPQAEHLKNGEDRLHQPEMRVRLKNGERSLRAALAERNAAKNLITLSGGVVGEQTSGTHHYHITTASLHYHPEQQQAETADPITLTSETSRTEAVGARWDMNTNHFTLDHNLKSTYEPAP
;
A
#
# COMPACT_ATOMS: atom_id res chain seq x y z
N ALA A 1 15.39 24.30 -15.04
CA ALA A 1 15.55 23.82 -13.65
C ALA A 1 16.61 22.73 -13.66
N GLU A 2 17.39 22.59 -12.58
CA GLU A 2 18.31 21.46 -12.44
C GLU A 2 17.51 20.16 -12.35
N ASP A 3 18.01 19.08 -12.93
CA ASP A 3 17.40 17.76 -12.81
C ASP A 3 17.37 17.35 -11.32
N PRO A 4 16.18 17.10 -10.73
CA PRO A 4 16.07 16.71 -9.32
C PRO A 4 16.57 15.27 -9.06
N VAL A 5 16.76 14.46 -10.10
CA VAL A 5 17.16 13.06 -9.98
C VAL A 5 18.65 12.97 -9.63
N ARG A 6 18.97 12.18 -8.58
CA ARG A 6 20.35 11.85 -8.21
C ARG A 6 20.80 10.53 -8.83
N LEU A 7 19.90 9.55 -8.90
CA LEU A 7 20.18 8.22 -9.39
C LEU A 7 18.91 7.62 -10.01
N SER A 8 19.03 7.10 -11.23
CA SER A 8 17.97 6.31 -11.88
C SER A 8 18.35 4.82 -11.83
N LEU A 9 17.37 3.99 -11.55
CA LEU A 9 17.51 2.55 -11.39
C LEU A 9 16.49 1.84 -12.28
N THR A 10 16.89 0.74 -12.90
CA THR A 10 16.00 -0.13 -13.65
C THR A 10 15.88 -1.47 -12.95
N ASN A 11 14.67 -2.03 -12.96
CA ASN A 11 14.32 -3.30 -12.33
C ASN A 11 14.82 -3.39 -10.86
N SER A 12 14.52 -2.35 -10.09
CA SER A 12 15.01 -2.18 -8.73
C SER A 12 14.13 -2.90 -7.71
N THR A 13 14.77 -3.42 -6.67
CA THR A 13 14.09 -3.93 -5.47
C THR A 13 14.62 -3.19 -4.24
N LEU A 14 13.72 -2.53 -3.52
CA LEU A 14 14.02 -1.90 -2.24
C LEU A 14 13.56 -2.81 -1.10
N TYR A 15 14.44 -3.03 -0.15
CA TYR A 15 14.14 -3.79 1.07
C TYR A 15 13.97 -2.83 2.24
N GLN A 16 12.97 -3.10 3.08
CA GLN A 16 12.81 -2.41 4.35
C GLN A 16 12.90 -3.41 5.49
N TYR A 17 13.64 -3.01 6.51
CA TYR A 17 13.88 -3.79 7.72
C TYR A 17 13.35 -3.01 8.92
N ASP A 18 12.86 -3.71 9.92
CA ASP A 18 12.53 -3.12 11.22
C ASP A 18 13.79 -2.91 12.08
N ALA A 19 13.59 -2.39 13.29
CA ALA A 19 14.66 -2.13 14.25
C ALA A 19 15.43 -3.38 14.69
N ASP A 20 14.81 -4.56 14.59
CA ASP A 20 15.43 -5.85 14.93
C ASP A 20 16.16 -6.47 13.72
N GLY A 21 16.13 -5.80 12.57
CA GLY A 21 16.76 -6.25 11.32
C GLY A 21 15.93 -7.27 10.54
N ALA A 22 14.68 -7.51 10.92
CA ALA A 22 13.78 -8.37 10.17
C ALA A 22 13.19 -7.63 8.98
N GLN A 23 13.15 -8.29 7.81
CA GLN A 23 12.59 -7.70 6.60
C GLN A 23 11.07 -7.58 6.72
N VAL A 24 10.56 -6.35 6.76
CA VAL A 24 9.13 -6.05 6.91
C VAL A 24 8.44 -5.71 5.60
N SER A 25 9.17 -5.20 4.60
CA SER A 25 8.61 -4.98 3.27
C SER A 25 9.64 -5.09 2.15
N VAL A 26 9.12 -5.39 0.95
CA VAL A 26 9.87 -5.38 -0.31
C VAL A 26 9.09 -4.54 -1.30
N LEU A 27 9.77 -3.65 -2.00
CA LEU A 27 9.20 -2.79 -3.04
C LEU A 27 9.94 -3.06 -4.35
N HIS A 28 9.32 -3.78 -5.27
CA HIS A 28 9.84 -3.98 -6.62
C HIS A 28 9.31 -2.90 -7.56
N SER A 29 10.13 -2.46 -8.51
CA SER A 29 9.74 -1.48 -9.51
C SER A 29 10.56 -1.63 -10.80
N PRO A 30 9.92 -1.65 -11.99
CA PRO A 30 10.63 -1.59 -13.28
C PRO A 30 11.54 -0.37 -13.43
N GLN A 31 11.13 0.77 -12.89
CA GLN A 31 11.92 2.01 -12.89
C GLN A 31 11.80 2.68 -11.53
N ALA A 32 12.93 3.15 -11.01
CA ALA A 32 12.96 3.96 -9.80
C ALA A 32 13.96 5.10 -9.91
N GLU A 33 13.70 6.16 -9.17
CA GLU A 33 14.52 7.36 -9.09
C GLU A 33 14.76 7.68 -7.63
N HIS A 34 16.02 7.85 -7.26
CA HIS A 34 16.39 8.46 -5.98
C HIS A 34 16.68 9.94 -6.24
N LEU A 35 15.96 10.81 -5.55
CA LEU A 35 16.00 12.26 -5.75
C LEU A 35 17.06 12.92 -4.86
N LYS A 36 17.51 14.11 -5.27
CA LYS A 36 18.54 14.86 -4.54
C LYS A 36 18.13 15.26 -3.12
N ASN A 37 16.83 15.44 -2.88
CA ASN A 37 16.22 15.72 -1.58
C ASN A 37 16.07 14.47 -0.68
N GLY A 38 16.46 13.29 -1.18
CA GLY A 38 16.42 12.03 -0.44
C GLY A 38 15.13 11.24 -0.63
N GLU A 39 14.14 11.72 -1.39
CA GLU A 39 12.94 10.96 -1.73
C GLU A 39 13.22 9.87 -2.78
N ASP A 40 12.35 8.85 -2.83
CA ASP A 40 12.38 7.85 -3.90
C ASP A 40 11.06 7.90 -4.68
N ARG A 41 11.12 7.78 -6.00
CA ARG A 41 9.97 7.55 -6.89
C ARG A 41 10.09 6.19 -7.54
N LEU A 42 9.02 5.41 -7.52
CA LEU A 42 8.98 4.07 -8.09
C LEU A 42 7.77 3.96 -9.02
N HIS A 43 8.01 3.63 -10.29
CA HIS A 43 6.97 3.53 -11.31
C HIS A 43 6.48 2.09 -11.45
N GLN A 44 5.15 1.91 -11.40
CA GLN A 44 4.50 0.59 -11.39
C GLN A 44 5.00 -0.32 -10.26
N PRO A 45 5.00 0.17 -9.00
CA PRO A 45 5.53 -0.59 -7.88
C PRO A 45 4.66 -1.81 -7.56
N GLU A 46 5.32 -2.89 -7.15
CA GLU A 46 4.72 -4.00 -6.42
C GLU A 46 5.35 -4.07 -5.03
N MET A 47 4.56 -3.76 -4.00
CA MET A 47 4.92 -3.89 -2.59
C MET A 47 4.45 -5.22 -2.05
N ARG A 48 5.31 -5.87 -1.26
CA ARG A 48 4.93 -6.99 -0.39
C ARG A 48 5.29 -6.66 1.03
N VAL A 49 4.31 -6.71 1.93
CA VAL A 49 4.46 -6.43 3.36
C VAL A 49 4.32 -7.74 4.12
N ARG A 50 5.35 -8.10 4.87
CA ARG A 50 5.35 -9.29 5.72
C ARG A 50 4.88 -8.91 7.12
N LEU A 51 3.73 -9.45 7.52
CA LEU A 51 3.11 -9.18 8.81
C LEU A 51 2.90 -10.49 9.57
N LYS A 52 2.67 -10.38 10.89
CA LYS A 52 2.47 -11.56 11.76
C LYS A 52 1.26 -12.42 11.33
N ASN A 53 0.24 -11.77 10.79
CA ASN A 53 -1.02 -12.39 10.34
C ASN A 53 -1.05 -12.65 8.81
N GLY A 54 0.11 -12.61 8.13
CA GLY A 54 0.22 -12.94 6.71
C GLY A 54 0.87 -11.85 5.84
N GLU A 55 1.03 -12.15 4.56
CA GLU A 55 1.56 -11.20 3.57
C GLU A 55 0.44 -10.39 2.92
N ARG A 56 0.73 -9.10 2.68
CA ARG A 56 -0.10 -8.16 1.91
C ARG A 56 0.65 -7.74 0.67
N SER A 57 -0.03 -7.66 -0.46
CA SER A 57 0.50 -7.02 -1.65
C SER A 57 -0.18 -5.68 -1.88
N LEU A 58 0.58 -4.66 -2.28
CA LEU A 58 0.04 -3.39 -2.79
C LEU A 58 0.65 -3.13 -4.15
N ARG A 59 -0.17 -2.70 -5.10
CA ARG A 59 0.25 -2.29 -6.45
C ARG A 59 -0.31 -0.91 -6.75
N ALA A 60 0.43 -0.12 -7.51
CA ALA A 60 0.01 1.21 -7.92
C ALA A 60 0.68 1.59 -9.26
N ALA A 61 0.35 2.76 -9.81
CA ALA A 61 1.09 3.32 -10.94
C ALA A 61 2.37 4.05 -10.47
N LEU A 62 2.35 4.62 -9.26
CA LEU A 62 3.47 5.33 -8.66
C LEU A 62 3.52 5.07 -7.15
N ALA A 63 4.73 4.90 -6.61
CA ALA A 63 5.01 5.04 -5.18
C ALA A 63 6.04 6.16 -4.97
N GLU A 64 5.78 7.03 -4.00
CA GLU A 64 6.73 8.04 -3.54
C GLU A 64 7.07 7.77 -2.08
N ARG A 65 8.34 7.44 -1.81
CA ARG A 65 8.84 7.28 -0.43
C ARG A 65 9.50 8.58 -0.01
N ASN A 66 9.02 9.16 1.08
CA ASN A 66 9.53 10.43 1.56
C ASN A 66 11.00 10.35 2.03
N ALA A 67 11.65 11.51 2.18
CA ALA A 67 13.06 11.57 2.59
C ALA A 67 13.31 10.97 3.98
N ALA A 68 12.34 11.09 4.90
CA ALA A 68 12.39 10.49 6.24
C ALA A 68 12.16 8.97 6.24
N LYS A 69 11.81 8.39 5.09
CA LYS A 69 11.65 6.94 4.88
C LYS A 69 10.55 6.27 5.70
N ASN A 70 9.67 7.06 6.32
CA ASN A 70 8.59 6.64 7.21
C ASN A 70 7.18 6.76 6.58
N LEU A 71 7.07 7.25 5.34
CA LEU A 71 5.83 7.30 4.58
C LEU A 71 6.08 6.88 3.12
N ILE A 72 5.18 6.05 2.61
CA ILE A 72 5.08 5.70 1.19
C ILE A 72 3.69 6.11 0.69
N THR A 73 3.64 7.03 -0.28
CA THR A 73 2.41 7.41 -0.96
C THR A 73 2.28 6.61 -2.25
N LEU A 74 1.26 5.74 -2.32
CA LEU A 74 0.87 4.99 -3.51
C LEU A 74 -0.22 5.76 -4.24
N SER A 75 -0.13 5.89 -5.56
CA SER A 75 -1.10 6.65 -6.35
C SER A 75 -1.27 6.13 -7.79
N GLY A 76 -2.31 6.64 -8.46
CA GLY A 76 -2.65 6.29 -9.83
C GLY A 76 -3.40 4.95 -9.94
N GLY A 77 -4.25 4.66 -8.95
CA GLY A 77 -5.00 3.42 -8.86
C GLY A 77 -4.25 2.40 -8.02
N VAL A 78 -4.54 2.41 -6.73
CA VAL A 78 -3.97 1.48 -5.75
C VAL A 78 -4.84 0.24 -5.67
N VAL A 79 -4.21 -0.92 -5.77
CA VAL A 79 -4.81 -2.23 -5.53
C VAL A 79 -4.08 -2.87 -4.36
N GLY A 80 -4.80 -3.24 -3.31
CA GLY A 80 -4.25 -4.00 -2.19
C GLY A 80 -4.92 -5.36 -2.08
N GLU A 81 -4.13 -6.40 -1.83
CA GLU A 81 -4.64 -7.76 -1.66
C GLU A 81 -4.04 -8.40 -0.42
N GLN A 82 -4.85 -9.22 0.25
CA GLN A 82 -4.37 -10.16 1.24
C GLN A 82 -4.16 -11.53 0.58
N THR A 83 -2.89 -11.88 0.37
CA THR A 83 -2.49 -13.12 -0.31
C THR A 83 -2.49 -14.34 0.61
N SER A 84 -2.56 -14.14 1.94
CA SER A 84 -2.59 -15.22 2.92
C SER A 84 -3.52 -14.92 4.10
N GLY A 85 -4.25 -15.92 4.60
CA GLY A 85 -5.19 -15.81 5.71
C GLY A 85 -6.52 -16.49 5.39
N THR A 86 -7.50 -16.39 6.29
CA THR A 86 -8.84 -16.98 6.12
C THR A 86 -9.84 -16.07 5.41
N HIS A 87 -9.53 -14.77 5.30
CA HIS A 87 -10.38 -13.79 4.63
C HIS A 87 -9.56 -13.05 3.58
N HIS A 88 -9.90 -13.25 2.32
CA HIS A 88 -9.28 -12.53 1.21
C HIS A 88 -10.00 -11.20 1.00
N TYR A 89 -9.31 -10.12 1.34
CA TYR A 89 -9.77 -8.78 1.01
C TYR A 89 -8.99 -8.24 -0.18
N HIS A 90 -9.73 -7.61 -1.09
CA HIS A 90 -9.22 -6.81 -2.18
C HIS A 90 -9.68 -5.37 -1.94
N ILE A 91 -8.73 -4.44 -1.90
CA ILE A 91 -9.02 -3.01 -1.81
C ILE A 91 -8.66 -2.31 -3.11
N THR A 92 -9.49 -1.36 -3.53
CA THR A 92 -9.18 -0.44 -4.62
C THR A 92 -9.44 1.00 -4.19
N THR A 93 -8.50 1.89 -4.46
CA THR A 93 -8.61 3.33 -4.17
C THR A 93 -7.70 4.14 -5.10
N ALA A 94 -7.88 5.46 -5.17
CA ALA A 94 -7.05 6.32 -6.03
C ALA A 94 -5.64 6.52 -5.47
N SER A 95 -5.54 6.80 -4.17
CA SER A 95 -4.28 6.94 -3.43
C SER A 95 -4.34 6.27 -2.05
N LEU A 96 -3.19 5.85 -1.54
CA LEU A 96 -3.03 5.23 -0.24
C LEU A 96 -1.70 5.68 0.38
N HIS A 97 -1.75 6.14 1.63
CA HIS A 97 -0.59 6.43 2.45
C HIS A 97 -0.26 5.22 3.30
N TYR A 98 0.96 4.69 3.18
CA TYR A 98 1.44 3.58 4.00
C TYR A 98 2.55 4.03 4.94
N HIS A 99 2.38 3.72 6.22
CA HIS A 99 3.32 4.01 7.32
C HIS A 99 4.03 2.72 7.72
N PRO A 100 5.27 2.45 7.22
CA PRO A 100 5.91 1.15 7.39
C PRO A 100 6.17 0.74 8.84
N GLU A 101 6.56 1.70 9.70
CA GLU A 101 6.85 1.45 11.11
C GLU A 101 5.59 1.08 11.91
N GLN A 102 4.46 1.68 11.55
CA GLN A 102 3.18 1.45 12.21
C GLN A 102 2.43 0.28 11.58
N GLN A 103 2.85 -0.16 10.39
CA GLN A 103 2.16 -1.15 9.56
C GLN A 103 0.68 -0.77 9.36
N GLN A 104 0.46 0.52 9.15
CA GLN A 104 -0.84 1.13 8.93
C GLN A 104 -0.89 1.74 7.54
N ALA A 105 -2.06 1.66 6.92
CA ALA A 105 -2.33 2.40 5.70
C ALA A 105 -3.61 3.22 5.84
N GLU A 106 -3.69 4.33 5.14
CA GLU A 106 -4.85 5.20 5.15
C GLU A 106 -5.09 5.82 3.78
N THR A 107 -6.35 6.14 3.51
CA THR A 107 -6.76 6.91 2.34
C THR A 107 -7.86 7.87 2.76
N ALA A 108 -7.90 9.04 2.14
CA ALA A 108 -9.05 9.95 2.19
C ALA A 108 -9.94 9.82 0.95
N ASP A 109 -9.49 9.07 -0.06
CA ASP A 109 -10.20 8.87 -1.32
C ASP A 109 -11.34 7.86 -1.17
N PRO A 110 -12.26 7.79 -2.16
CA PRO A 110 -13.16 6.66 -2.30
C PRO A 110 -12.40 5.34 -2.30
N ILE A 111 -12.93 4.36 -1.58
CA ILE A 111 -12.36 3.03 -1.46
C ILE A 111 -13.45 1.98 -1.65
N THR A 112 -13.12 0.94 -2.42
CA THR A 112 -13.92 -0.29 -2.48
C THR A 112 -13.17 -1.40 -1.79
N LEU A 113 -13.85 -2.10 -0.88
CA LEU A 113 -13.38 -3.31 -0.22
C LEU A 113 -14.24 -4.47 -0.72
N THR A 114 -13.63 -5.45 -1.33
CA THR A 114 -14.29 -6.67 -1.80
C THR A 114 -13.75 -7.86 -1.04
N SER A 115 -14.64 -8.73 -0.59
CA SER A 115 -14.35 -10.07 -0.09
C SER A 115 -15.14 -11.09 -0.89
N GLU A 116 -15.07 -12.37 -0.53
CA GLU A 116 -15.76 -13.46 -1.24
C GLU A 116 -17.28 -13.25 -1.33
N THR A 117 -17.91 -12.68 -0.31
CA THR A 117 -19.38 -12.57 -0.20
C THR A 117 -19.89 -11.16 0.03
N SER A 118 -18.99 -10.17 0.09
CA SER A 118 -19.37 -8.80 0.36
C SER A 118 -18.55 -7.80 -0.45
N ARG A 119 -19.22 -6.71 -0.81
CA ARG A 119 -18.61 -5.53 -1.41
C ARG A 119 -19.04 -4.31 -0.60
N THR A 120 -18.07 -3.54 -0.17
CA THR A 120 -18.26 -2.35 0.65
C THR A 120 -17.59 -1.15 -0.02
N GLU A 121 -18.31 -0.06 -0.15
CA GLU A 121 -17.83 1.22 -0.67
C GLU A 121 -17.86 2.25 0.45
N ALA A 122 -16.80 3.07 0.55
CA ALA A 122 -16.70 4.16 1.51
C ALA A 122 -15.88 5.31 0.92
N VAL A 123 -15.87 6.45 1.62
CA VAL A 123 -14.92 7.55 1.40
C VAL A 123 -14.08 7.67 2.67
N GLY A 124 -12.77 7.53 2.51
CA GLY A 124 -11.86 7.48 3.65
C GLY A 124 -11.82 6.12 4.33
N ALA A 125 -10.62 5.63 4.60
CA ALA A 125 -10.40 4.42 5.39
C ALA A 125 -9.03 4.43 6.06
N ARG A 126 -8.97 3.76 7.20
CA ARG A 126 -7.73 3.37 7.89
C ARG A 126 -7.66 1.85 7.98
N TRP A 127 -6.50 1.31 7.68
CA TRP A 127 -6.20 -0.12 7.71
C TRP A 127 -5.05 -0.39 8.65
N ASP A 128 -5.34 -1.02 9.78
CA ASP A 128 -4.33 -1.67 10.61
C ASP A 128 -4.02 -3.02 9.99
N MET A 129 -2.88 -3.13 9.30
CA MET A 129 -2.56 -4.35 8.56
C MET A 129 -2.17 -5.51 9.49
N ASN A 130 -1.64 -5.20 10.68
CA ASN A 130 -1.25 -6.18 11.70
C ASN A 130 -2.41 -6.98 12.27
N THR A 131 -3.56 -6.34 12.42
CA THR A 131 -4.80 -6.96 12.88
C THR A 131 -5.77 -7.24 11.73
N ASN A 132 -5.45 -6.76 10.53
CA ASN A 132 -6.31 -6.77 9.36
C ASN A 132 -7.64 -6.04 9.60
N HIS A 133 -7.59 -4.97 10.38
CA HIS A 133 -8.78 -4.20 10.77
C HIS A 133 -8.92 -2.97 9.88
N PHE A 134 -10.08 -2.82 9.27
CA PHE A 134 -10.46 -1.63 8.51
C PHE A 134 -11.43 -0.77 9.31
N THR A 135 -11.11 0.51 9.46
CA THR A 135 -12.05 1.54 9.90
C THR A 135 -12.42 2.39 8.69
N LEU A 136 -13.70 2.42 8.35
CA LEU A 136 -14.23 3.20 7.22
C LEU A 136 -14.85 4.49 7.75
N ASP A 137 -14.52 5.62 7.13
CA ASP A 137 -14.86 6.91 7.70
C ASP A 137 -16.28 7.34 7.30
N HIS A 138 -16.56 7.51 6.00
CA HIS A 138 -17.79 8.15 5.51
C HIS A 138 -18.45 7.39 4.33
N ASN A 139 -19.74 7.71 4.07
CA ASN A 139 -20.51 7.24 2.91
C ASN A 139 -20.53 5.71 2.70
N LEU A 140 -20.66 4.97 3.79
CA LEU A 140 -20.64 3.52 3.80
C LEU A 140 -21.85 2.92 3.06
N LYS A 141 -21.58 2.10 2.04
CA LYS A 141 -22.56 1.24 1.38
C LYS A 141 -22.01 -0.18 1.30
N SER A 142 -22.73 -1.15 1.86
CA SER A 142 -22.35 -2.56 1.80
C SER A 142 -23.43 -3.38 1.11
N THR A 143 -23.01 -4.21 0.16
CA THR A 143 -23.85 -5.21 -0.50
C THR A 143 -23.31 -6.60 -0.17
N TYR A 144 -24.20 -7.51 0.19
CA TYR A 144 -23.89 -8.91 0.47
C TYR A 144 -24.55 -9.79 -0.57
N GLU A 145 -23.88 -10.86 -0.99
CA GLU A 145 -24.56 -11.92 -1.71
C GLU A 145 -25.50 -12.66 -0.74
N PRO A 146 -26.77 -12.94 -1.12
CA PRO A 146 -27.65 -13.76 -0.30
C PRO A 146 -27.01 -15.14 -0.11
N ALA A 147 -26.96 -15.62 1.13
CA ALA A 147 -26.56 -17.00 1.38
C ALA A 147 -27.49 -17.96 0.61
N PRO A 148 -26.96 -18.97 -0.10
CA PRO A 148 -27.77 -19.97 -0.80
C PRO A 148 -28.64 -20.80 0.14
#